data_AF-A0A060CHS8-F1
#
_entry.id   AF-A0A060CHS8-F1
#
_cell.length_a   1.000
_cell.length_b   1.000
_cell.length_c   1.000
_cell.angle_alpha   90.00
_cell.angle_beta   90.00
_cell.angle_gamma   90.00
#
_symmetry.space_group_name_H-M   'P 1'
#
loop_
_entity.id
_entity.type
_entity.pdbx_description
1 polymer ?
#
loop_
_entity_poly.entity_id
_entity_poly.type
_entity_poly.pdbx_seq_one_letter_code
_entity_poly.pdbx_strand_id
1 'polypeptide(L)' 'MGQHSVGRIPVMDVAPQVDGGRFPAKAAVGESFEVSATVFREGHDQLGCDVVLTDPSGTERDRVRME' A
#
# COMPACT_ATOMS: atom_id res chain seq x y z
N MET A 1 -14.77 0.43 -13.18
CA MET A 1 -13.56 -0.18 -12.60
C MET A 1 -12.36 0.56 -13.17
N GLY A 2 -11.72 1.45 -12.41
CA GLY A 2 -10.54 2.16 -12.92
C GLY A 2 -9.42 1.15 -13.12
N GLN A 3 -9.02 0.92 -14.36
CA GLN A 3 -7.87 0.07 -14.64
C GLN A 3 -6.63 0.84 -14.22
N HIS A 4 -6.02 0.45 -13.10
CA HIS A 4 -4.66 0.86 -12.81
C HIS A 4 -3.76 0.18 -13.85
N SER A 5 -2.97 0.96 -14.58
CA SER A 5 -1.93 0.39 -15.44
C SER A 5 -0.99 -0.44 -14.57
N VAL A 6 -0.87 -1.73 -14.85
CA VAL A 6 -0.01 -2.63 -14.07
C VAL A 6 1.45 -2.26 -14.35
N GLY A 7 2.18 -1.88 -13.31
CA GLY A 7 3.62 -1.64 -13.37
C GLY A 7 4.40 -2.94 -13.58
N ARG A 8 5.72 -2.85 -13.78
CA ARG A 8 6.59 -4.03 -14.00
C ARG A 8 6.49 -5.08 -12.88
N ILE A 9 6.31 -4.63 -11.63
CA ILE A 9 6.01 -5.48 -10.48
C ILE A 9 4.56 -5.19 -10.10
N PRO A 10 3.63 -6.15 -10.31
CA PRO A 10 2.25 -6.00 -9.87
C PRO A 10 2.14 -5.72 -8.37
N VAL A 11 1.45 -4.62 -8.03
CA VAL A 11 1.01 -4.27 -6.67
C VAL A 11 -0.50 -4.01 -6.77
N MET A 12 -1.30 -4.88 -6.19
CA MET A 12 -2.75 -4.90 -6.39
C MET A 12 -3.46 -5.06 -5.05
N ASP A 13 -4.78 -4.86 -5.06
CA ASP A 13 -5.67 -5.11 -3.93
C ASP A 13 -5.19 -4.44 -2.62
N VAL A 14 -4.66 -3.21 -2.74
CA VAL A 14 -4.16 -2.45 -1.60
C VAL A 14 -5.30 -2.19 -0.62
N ALA A 15 -5.06 -2.51 0.65
CA ALA A 15 -6.01 -2.28 1.74
C ALA A 15 -5.30 -1.58 2.93
N PRO A 16 -6.05 -0.81 3.75
CA PRO A 16 -7.50 -0.64 3.72
C PRO A 16 -7.99 0.34 2.63
N GLN A 17 -9.13 0.01 2.02
CA GLN A 17 -9.88 0.91 1.14
C GLN A 17 -11.35 0.98 1.54
N VAL A 18 -11.93 2.18 1.48
CA VAL A 18 -13.34 2.43 1.78
C VAL A 18 -14.05 2.83 0.49
N ASP A 19 -15.04 2.04 0.07
CA ASP A 19 -15.78 2.20 -1.20
C ASP A 19 -14.83 2.36 -2.41
N GLY A 20 -13.87 1.43 -2.54
CA GLY A 20 -12.88 1.44 -3.62
C GLY A 20 -11.96 2.67 -3.63
N GLY A 21 -11.73 3.29 -2.46
CA GLY A 21 -10.92 4.49 -2.31
C GLY A 21 -11.69 5.81 -2.47
N ARG A 22 -13.02 5.75 -2.65
CA ARG A 22 -13.87 6.95 -2.70
C ARG A 22 -13.84 7.74 -1.39
N PHE A 23 -13.70 7.04 -0.27
CA PHE A 23 -13.62 7.64 1.06
C PHE A 23 -12.29 7.31 1.73
N PRO A 24 -11.78 8.19 2.60
CA PRO A 24 -10.55 7.93 3.32
C PRO A 24 -10.75 6.78 4.33
N ALA A 25 -9.73 5.93 4.44
CA ALA A 25 -9.56 5.09 5.62
C ALA A 25 -9.35 5.97 6.87
N LYS A 26 -9.60 5.40 8.05
CA LYS A 26 -9.57 6.15 9.32
C LYS A 26 -8.72 5.41 10.33
N ALA A 27 -8.02 6.18 11.15
CA ALA A 27 -7.30 5.74 12.33
C ALA A 27 -7.28 6.89 13.35
N ALA A 28 -7.17 6.58 14.63
CA ALA A 28 -6.91 7.53 15.70
C ALA A 28 -5.40 7.81 15.85
N VAL A 29 -5.05 8.90 16.53
CA VAL A 29 -3.65 9.21 16.82
C VAL A 29 -3.05 8.11 17.71
N GLY A 30 -1.94 7.53 17.25
CA GLY A 30 -1.25 6.43 17.95
C GLY A 30 -1.83 5.04 17.69
N GLU A 31 -2.93 4.93 16.93
CA GLU A 31 -3.48 3.65 16.52
C GLU A 31 -2.61 3.00 15.44
N SER A 32 -2.24 1.74 15.65
CA SER A 32 -1.60 0.92 14.62
C SER A 32 -2.67 0.17 13.83
N PHE A 33 -2.48 0.10 12.52
CA PHE A 33 -3.35 -0.67 11.63
C PHE A 33 -2.53 -1.33 10.53
N GLU A 34 -3.06 -2.42 9.99
CA GLU A 34 -2.42 -3.18 8.91
C GLU A 34 -2.64 -2.48 7.56
N VAL A 35 -1.58 -2.41 6.76
CA VAL A 35 -1.63 -2.10 5.34
C VAL A 35 -1.21 -3.35 4.59
N SER A 36 -2.02 -3.79 3.63
CA SER A 36 -1.78 -5.01 2.86
C SER A 36 -1.92 -4.77 1.37
N ALA A 37 -1.27 -5.62 0.58
CA ALA A 37 -1.34 -5.60 -0.87
C ALA A 37 -0.95 -6.98 -1.43
N THR A 38 -1.51 -7.33 -2.58
CA THR A 38 -1.04 -8.47 -3.39
C THR A 38 0.15 -8.01 -4.22
N VAL A 39 1.36 -8.46 -3.87
CA VAL A 39 2.60 -8.12 -4.58
C VAL A 39 3.26 -9.37 -5.12
N PHE A 40 3.52 -9.42 -6.43
CA PHE A 40 4.21 -10.54 -7.05
C PHE A 40 5.06 -10.10 -8.25
N ARG A 41 5.90 -10.99 -8.74
CA ARG A 41 6.68 -10.82 -9.97
C ARG A 41 6.71 -12.11 -10.77
N GLU A 42 7.04 -12.02 -12.04
CA GLU A 42 7.38 -13.18 -12.86
C GLU A 42 8.74 -13.80 -12.46
N GLY A 43 8.90 -15.09 -12.73
CA GLY A 43 10.11 -15.85 -12.41
C GLY A 43 10.16 -16.34 -10.96
N HIS A 44 11.35 -16.72 -10.50
CA HIS A 44 11.58 -17.35 -9.18
C HIS A 44 12.43 -16.51 -8.24
N ASP A 45 12.74 -15.27 -8.62
CA ASP A 45 13.51 -14.37 -7.79
C ASP A 45 12.67 -13.89 -6.61
N GLN A 46 13.31 -13.69 -5.46
CA GLN A 46 12.68 -13.06 -4.31
C GLN A 46 12.28 -11.60 -4.62
N LEU A 47 11.25 -11.13 -3.94
CA LEU A 47 10.76 -9.76 -3.99
C LEU A 47 10.60 -9.19 -2.59
N GLY A 48 10.57 -7.87 -2.49
CA GLY A 48 10.29 -7.14 -1.27
C GLY A 48 9.33 -6.00 -1.53
N CYS A 49 8.57 -5.61 -0.52
CA CYS A 49 7.70 -4.45 -0.56
C CYS A 49 7.82 -3.69 0.76
N ASP A 50 7.73 -2.36 0.69
CA ASP A 50 7.67 -1.51 1.86
C ASP A 50 6.41 -0.64 1.78
N VAL A 51 5.83 -0.32 2.93
CA VAL A 51 4.78 0.69 3.07
C VAL A 51 5.44 2.04 3.34
N VAL A 52 4.94 3.06 2.64
CA VAL A 52 5.33 4.46 2.84
C VAL A 52 4.11 5.23 3.29
N LEU A 53 4.18 5.83 4.49
CA LEU A 53 3.17 6.74 4.99
C LEU A 53 3.62 8.18 4.73
N THR A 54 2.80 8.95 4.02
CA THR A 54 3.02 10.39 3.81
C THR A 54 2.17 11.19 4.78
N ASP A 55 2.77 12.15 5.48
CA ASP A 55 2.05 13.03 6.40
C ASP A 55 1.33 14.20 5.70
N PRO A 56 0.49 14.98 6.41
CA PRO A 56 -0.25 16.08 5.79
C PRO A 56 0.60 17.19 5.17
N SER A 57 1.89 17.29 5.51
CA SER A 57 2.82 18.24 4.90
C SER A 57 3.44 17.71 3.60
N GLY A 58 3.17 16.44 3.26
CA GLY A 58 3.79 15.74 2.14
C GLY A 58 5.10 15.03 2.48
N THR A 59 5.48 14.97 3.76
CA THR A 59 6.73 14.33 4.19
C THR A 59 6.54 12.82 4.30
N GLU A 60 7.39 12.04 3.63
CA GLU A 60 7.46 10.59 3.82
C GLU A 60 8.00 10.25 5.21
N ARG A 61 7.33 9.33 5.90
CA ARG A 61 7.82 8.70 7.13
C ARG A 61 8.76 7.54 6.78
N ASP A 62 9.42 7.01 7.81
CA ASP A 62 10.26 5.83 7.68
C ASP A 62 9.49 4.69 7.04
N ARG A 63 10.16 3.99 6.13
CA ARG A 63 9.60 2.86 5.39
C ARG A 63 9.47 1.67 6.31
N VAL A 64 8.30 1.03 6.27
CA VAL A 64 8.05 -0.20 7.04
C VAL A 64 8.04 -1.37 6.07
N ARG A 65 8.89 -2.37 6.33
CA ARG A 65 8.95 -3.59 5.53
C ARG A 65 7.62 -4.36 5.64
N MET A 66 7.11 -4.83 4.50
CA MET A 66 6.01 -5.78 4.46
C MET A 66 6.54 -7.21 4.53
N GLU A 67 5.86 -8.06 5.28
CA GLU A 67 6.15 -9.49 5.46
C GLU A 67 5.21 -10.37 4.63
#